data_AF-A0A9E5BIQ7-F1
#
_entry.id   AF-A0A9E5BIQ7-F1
#
_cell.length_a   1.000
_cell.length_b   1.000
_cell.length_c   1.000
_cell.angle_alpha   90.00
_cell.angle_beta   90.00
_cell.angle_gamma   90.00
#
_symmetry.space_group_name_H-M   'P 1'
#
loop_
_entity.id
_entity.type
_entity.pdbx_description
1 polymer ?
#
loop_
_entity_poly.entity_id
_entity_poly.type
_entity_poly.pdbx_seq_one_letter_code
_entity_poly.pdbx_strand_id
1 'polypeptide(L)'
;EENEVLEYLRRRKPVMDLKSMCGALGDHAAKYVDALNDEVMAASKAGATSVNESVKRMPTKGDVSPAVTETVKRLLITPLRDKITDVLAAHASDKEGAAKAIRGVYRQWKSTQIDEHIDDIACLAYARGMYVTFAPGTQVCWMVDPNGPACADAEDNSLAGCVALGNEFPTGHAQPLAHAGCRCLLAPMPN
;
A
#
# COMPACT_ATOMS: atom_id res chain seq x y z
N GLU A 1 -8.34 1.84 16.88
CA GLU A 1 -9.11 2.73 15.99
C GLU A 1 -10.63 2.63 16.12
N GLU A 2 -11.33 1.57 15.66
CA GLU A 2 -12.81 1.56 15.64
C GLU A 2 -13.44 1.97 16.98
N ASN A 3 -12.93 1.44 18.09
CA ASN A 3 -13.40 1.82 19.42
C ASN A 3 -13.17 3.31 19.74
N GLU A 4 -12.04 3.90 19.36
CA GLU A 4 -11.73 5.31 19.58
C GLU A 4 -12.68 6.21 18.77
N VAL A 5 -12.96 5.83 17.52
CA VAL A 5 -13.91 6.48 16.62
C VAL A 5 -15.32 6.45 17.22
N LEU A 6 -15.77 5.29 17.71
CA LEU A 6 -17.08 5.14 18.34
C LEU A 6 -17.18 5.88 19.67
N GLU A 7 -16.09 5.89 20.45
CA GLU A 7 -16.03 6.64 21.71
C GLU A 7 -16.11 8.15 21.44
N TYR A 8 -15.44 8.64 20.39
CA TYR A 8 -15.54 10.04 19.96
C TYR A 8 -16.99 10.44 19.68
N LEU A 9 -17.74 9.61 18.93
CA LEU A 9 -19.15 9.88 18.60
C LEU A 9 -20.06 9.91 19.84
N ARG A 10 -19.76 9.09 20.85
CA ARG A 10 -20.52 9.07 22.12
C ARG A 10 -20.30 10.32 22.97
N ARG A 11 -19.17 11.02 22.82
CA ARG A 11 -18.90 12.25 23.58
C ARG A 11 -19.90 13.34 23.19
N ARG A 12 -20.26 14.21 24.14
CA ARG A 12 -21.14 15.40 23.94
C ARG A 12 -20.45 16.51 23.13
N LYS A 13 -19.71 16.17 22.08
CA LYS A 13 -19.14 17.15 21.15
C LYS A 13 -20.19 17.56 20.09
N PRO A 14 -20.27 18.84 19.72
CA PRO A 14 -21.31 19.34 18.82
C PRO A 14 -21.10 18.90 17.35
N VAL A 15 -19.87 18.57 16.95
CA VAL A 15 -19.54 18.26 15.54
C VAL A 15 -19.08 16.81 15.39
N MET A 16 -19.64 16.11 14.42
CA MET A 16 -19.13 14.82 13.93
C MET A 16 -18.20 15.08 12.77
N ASP A 17 -16.90 15.14 13.03
CA ASP A 17 -15.89 15.43 12.01
C ASP A 17 -14.82 14.33 11.93
N LEU A 18 -14.55 13.90 10.70
CA LEU A 18 -13.59 12.84 10.41
C LEU A 18 -12.17 13.18 10.87
N LYS A 19 -11.77 14.45 10.79
CA LYS A 19 -10.42 14.89 11.16
C LYS A 19 -10.17 14.71 12.66
N SER A 20 -11.13 15.02 13.51
CA SER A 20 -10.99 14.81 14.96
C SER A 20 -11.09 13.34 15.36
N MET A 21 -11.77 12.52 14.56
CA MET A 21 -11.91 11.07 14.79
C MET A 21 -10.64 10.30 14.38
N CYS A 22 -10.08 10.60 13.21
CA CYS A 22 -9.00 9.81 12.60
C CYS A 22 -7.66 10.56 12.44
N GLY A 23 -7.60 11.86 12.75
CA GLY A 23 -6.40 12.69 12.53
C GLY A 23 -6.17 13.04 11.06
N ALA A 24 -4.95 13.43 10.70
CA ALA A 24 -4.59 13.67 9.31
C ALA A 24 -4.57 12.37 8.49
N LEU A 25 -4.73 12.46 7.16
CA LEU A 25 -4.75 11.29 6.29
C LEU A 25 -3.43 10.51 6.32
N GLY A 26 -2.30 11.21 6.28
CA GLY A 26 -0.96 10.60 6.36
C GLY A 26 -0.76 9.86 7.68
N ASP A 27 -1.05 10.51 8.81
CA ASP A 27 -0.89 9.90 10.14
C ASP A 27 -1.80 8.69 10.33
N HIS A 28 -3.01 8.74 9.80
CA HIS A 28 -3.94 7.63 9.82
C HIS A 28 -3.35 6.43 9.06
N ALA A 29 -2.83 6.62 7.85
CA ALA A 29 -2.17 5.55 7.10
C ALA A 29 -0.88 5.04 7.77
N ALA A 30 -0.07 5.94 8.32
CA ALA A 30 1.17 5.59 9.00
C ALA A 30 0.93 4.64 10.19
N LYS A 31 -0.15 4.84 10.96
CA LYS A 31 -0.52 3.92 12.06
C LYS A 31 -0.71 2.47 11.60
N TYR A 32 -1.32 2.27 10.43
CA TYR A 32 -1.52 0.94 9.88
C TYR A 32 -0.22 0.35 9.33
N VAL A 33 0.62 1.16 8.69
CA VAL A 33 1.95 0.71 8.24
C VAL A 33 2.85 0.34 9.40
N ASP A 34 2.81 1.10 10.50
CA ASP A 34 3.55 0.80 11.72
C ASP A 34 3.10 -0.53 12.34
N ALA A 35 1.80 -0.85 12.28
CA ALA A 35 1.26 -2.12 12.75
C ALA A 35 1.66 -3.31 11.87
N LEU A 36 1.92 -3.09 10.57
CA LEU A 36 2.35 -4.11 9.60
C LEU A 36 3.88 -4.16 9.42
N ASN A 37 4.63 -3.42 10.25
CA ASN A 37 6.03 -3.15 9.98
C ASN A 37 6.87 -4.44 9.91
N ASP A 38 6.60 -5.41 10.77
CA ASP A 38 7.42 -6.62 10.85
C ASP A 38 7.22 -7.49 9.60
N GLU A 39 5.98 -7.65 9.14
CA GLU A 39 5.63 -8.38 7.91
C GLU A 39 6.15 -7.66 6.66
N VAL A 40 5.99 -6.34 6.59
CA VAL A 40 6.49 -5.50 5.49
C VAL A 40 8.01 -5.61 5.40
N MET A 41 8.72 -5.51 6.53
CA MET A 41 10.17 -5.63 6.55
C MET A 41 10.64 -7.06 6.27
N ALA A 42 9.89 -8.09 6.68
CA ALA A 42 10.19 -9.47 6.34
C ALA A 42 10.05 -9.73 4.83
N ALA A 43 8.95 -9.30 4.21
CA ALA A 43 8.74 -9.41 2.77
C ALA A 43 9.84 -8.65 1.99
N SER A 44 10.20 -7.45 2.44
CA SER A 44 11.27 -6.68 1.82
C SER A 44 12.64 -7.35 1.93
N LYS A 45 12.99 -7.91 3.09
CA LYS A 45 14.24 -8.67 3.23
C LYS A 45 14.26 -9.90 2.33
N ALA A 46 13.15 -10.63 2.23
CA ALA A 46 13.03 -11.78 1.33
C ALA A 46 13.25 -11.38 -0.13
N GLY A 47 12.68 -10.24 -0.55
CA GLY A 47 12.93 -9.65 -1.86
C GLY A 47 14.41 -9.36 -2.07
N ALA A 48 15.05 -8.67 -1.13
CA ALA A 48 16.47 -8.35 -1.22
C ALA A 48 17.34 -9.61 -1.38
N THR A 49 17.08 -10.65 -0.61
CA THR A 49 17.84 -11.91 -0.65
C THR A 49 17.58 -12.77 -1.88
N SER A 50 16.45 -12.57 -2.58
CA SER A 50 16.12 -13.33 -3.80
C SER A 50 17.05 -13.05 -4.97
N VAL A 51 17.68 -11.87 -4.99
CA VAL A 51 18.61 -11.45 -6.06
C VAL A 51 19.97 -12.11 -5.88
N ASN A 52 20.47 -12.19 -4.64
CA ASN A 52 21.75 -12.81 -4.29
C ASN A 52 21.77 -13.13 -2.79
N GLU A 53 22.18 -14.33 -2.38
CA GLU A 53 22.28 -14.70 -0.96
C GLU A 53 23.27 -13.80 -0.17
N SER A 54 24.26 -13.22 -0.84
CA SER A 54 25.27 -12.32 -0.28
C SER A 54 24.92 -10.85 -0.50
N VAL A 55 23.70 -10.44 -0.15
CA VAL A 55 23.28 -9.04 -0.30
C VAL A 55 24.16 -8.11 0.54
N LYS A 56 24.82 -7.14 -0.11
CA LYS A 56 25.71 -6.18 0.57
C LYS A 56 24.95 -5.13 1.40
N ARG A 57 23.69 -4.87 1.06
CA ARG A 57 22.84 -3.86 1.71
C ARG A 57 21.44 -4.40 1.96
N MET A 58 21.02 -4.38 3.22
CA MET A 58 19.64 -4.73 3.59
C MET A 58 18.69 -3.53 3.51
N PRO A 59 17.42 -3.75 3.09
CA PRO A 59 16.41 -2.71 3.12
C PRO A 59 16.20 -2.22 4.56
N THR A 60 16.10 -0.91 4.70
CA THR A 60 15.73 -0.26 5.95
C THR A 60 14.26 0.15 5.92
N LYS A 61 13.69 0.47 7.08
CA LYS A 61 12.32 1.01 7.17
C LYS A 61 12.14 2.24 6.27
N GLY A 62 13.14 3.12 6.23
CA GLY A 62 13.12 4.34 5.40
C GLY A 62 13.06 4.07 3.90
N ASP A 63 13.56 2.92 3.44
CA ASP A 63 13.52 2.54 2.02
C ASP A 63 12.15 2.03 1.57
N VAL A 64 11.36 1.48 2.50
CA VAL A 64 10.14 0.70 2.19
C VAL A 64 8.88 1.42 2.64
N SER A 65 8.87 1.94 3.87
CA SER A 65 7.67 2.51 4.50
C SER A 65 7.04 3.65 3.71
N PRO A 66 7.76 4.57 3.04
CA PRO A 66 7.10 5.63 2.26
C PRO A 66 6.19 5.08 1.16
N ALA A 67 6.67 4.10 0.38
CA ALA A 67 5.91 3.51 -0.72
C ALA A 67 4.73 2.67 -0.21
N VAL A 68 4.94 1.91 0.87
CA VAL A 68 3.88 1.14 1.52
C VAL A 68 2.82 2.05 2.13
N THR A 69 3.24 3.17 2.74
CA THR A 69 2.33 4.16 3.32
C THR A 69 1.46 4.81 2.25
N GLU A 70 2.03 5.17 1.10
CA GLU A 70 1.24 5.71 -0.02
C GLU A 70 0.20 4.69 -0.51
N THR A 71 0.60 3.43 -0.61
CA THR A 71 -0.28 2.34 -1.07
C THR A 71 -1.41 2.07 -0.08
N VAL A 72 -1.10 1.92 1.21
CA VAL A 72 -2.09 1.76 2.29
C VAL A 72 -3.03 2.97 2.33
N LYS A 73 -2.48 4.19 2.22
CA LYS A 73 -3.27 5.41 2.18
C LYS A 73 -4.28 5.40 1.03
N ARG A 74 -3.83 5.06 -0.18
CA ARG A 74 -4.67 5.06 -1.40
C ARG A 74 -5.70 3.93 -1.40
N LEU A 75 -5.30 2.70 -1.10
CA LEU A 75 -6.14 1.51 -1.29
C LEU A 75 -7.03 1.21 -0.08
N LEU A 76 -6.58 1.51 1.13
CA LEU A 76 -7.30 1.13 2.35
C LEU A 76 -7.91 2.33 3.07
N ILE A 77 -7.11 3.36 3.31
CA ILE A 77 -7.50 4.44 4.23
C ILE A 77 -8.39 5.47 3.58
N THR A 78 -8.10 5.87 2.34
CA THR A 78 -8.93 6.84 1.61
C THR A 78 -10.35 6.30 1.41
N PRO A 79 -10.57 5.07 0.88
CA PRO A 79 -11.92 4.52 0.72
C PRO A 79 -12.66 4.32 2.05
N LEU A 80 -11.96 3.94 3.11
CA LEU A 80 -12.55 3.85 4.46
C LEU A 80 -13.05 5.23 4.93
N ARG A 81 -12.22 6.26 4.76
CA ARG A 81 -12.52 7.63 5.16
C ARG A 81 -13.67 8.23 4.35
N ASP A 82 -13.73 7.95 3.05
CA ASP A 82 -14.83 8.40 2.19
C ASP A 82 -16.16 7.78 2.67
N LYS A 83 -16.20 6.46 2.90
CA LYS A 83 -17.39 5.78 3.44
C LYS A 83 -17.81 6.31 4.81
N ILE A 84 -16.87 6.57 5.72
CA ILE A 84 -17.19 7.17 7.02
C ILE A 84 -17.76 8.58 6.82
N THR A 85 -17.18 9.38 5.93
CA THR A 85 -17.67 10.73 5.62
C THR A 85 -19.10 10.70 5.11
N ASP A 86 -19.42 9.79 4.20
CA ASP A 86 -20.77 9.61 3.66
C ASP A 86 -21.77 9.23 4.76
N VAL A 87 -21.37 8.33 5.67
CA VAL A 87 -22.20 7.95 6.83
C VAL A 87 -22.43 9.14 7.77
N LEU A 88 -21.40 9.94 8.05
CA LEU A 88 -21.54 11.12 8.90
C LEU A 88 -22.48 12.16 8.28
N ALA A 89 -22.42 12.35 6.96
CA ALA A 89 -23.33 13.23 6.24
C ALA A 89 -24.78 12.72 6.28
N ALA A 90 -24.99 11.42 6.05
CA ALA A 90 -26.32 10.80 6.06
C ALA A 90 -26.99 10.79 7.45
N HIS A 91 -26.19 10.82 8.52
CA HIS A 91 -26.67 10.75 9.91
C HIS A 91 -26.36 12.01 10.73
N ALA A 92 -26.30 13.20 10.12
CA ALA A 92 -25.85 14.44 10.74
C ALA A 92 -26.50 14.79 12.09
N SER A 93 -27.75 14.38 12.32
CA SER A 93 -28.52 14.59 13.57
C SER A 93 -28.72 13.32 14.41
N ASP A 94 -28.23 12.16 13.95
CA ASP A 94 -28.45 10.85 14.56
C ASP A 94 -27.11 10.15 14.87
N LYS A 95 -26.54 10.49 16.02
CA LYS A 95 -25.26 9.91 16.47
C LYS A 95 -25.33 8.40 16.70
N GLU A 96 -26.48 7.89 17.11
CA GLU A 96 -26.66 6.46 17.39
C GLU A 96 -26.70 5.67 16.08
N GLY A 97 -27.48 6.15 15.10
CA GLY A 97 -27.49 5.62 13.74
C GLY A 97 -26.13 5.72 13.07
N ALA A 98 -25.44 6.87 13.17
CA ALA A 98 -24.07 7.05 12.67
C ALA A 98 -23.11 5.99 13.26
N ALA A 99 -23.15 5.79 14.58
CA ALA A 99 -22.32 4.79 15.25
C ALA A 99 -22.67 3.35 14.80
N LYS A 100 -23.94 3.04 14.54
CA LYS A 100 -24.35 1.73 14.02
C LYS A 100 -23.84 1.51 12.58
N ALA A 101 -23.99 2.52 11.72
CA ALA A 101 -23.55 2.47 10.34
C ALA A 101 -22.02 2.40 10.21
N ILE A 102 -21.26 3.17 11.01
CA ILE A 102 -19.79 3.12 11.03
C ILE A 102 -19.26 1.74 11.44
N ARG A 103 -19.90 1.06 12.39
CA ARG A 103 -19.56 -0.36 12.68
C ARG A 103 -19.76 -1.25 11.46
N GLY A 104 -20.79 -0.98 10.65
CA GLY A 104 -21.02 -1.65 9.37
C GLY A 104 -19.86 -1.42 8.39
N VAL A 105 -19.44 -0.16 8.25
CA VAL A 105 -18.29 0.21 7.40
C VAL A 105 -17.01 -0.51 7.84
N TYR A 106 -16.67 -0.48 9.13
CA TYR A 106 -15.48 -1.17 9.65
C TYR A 106 -15.56 -2.69 9.49
N ARG A 107 -16.75 -3.30 9.65
CA ARG A 107 -16.93 -4.74 9.42
C ARG A 107 -16.66 -5.11 7.97
N GLN A 108 -17.30 -4.41 7.01
CA GLN A 108 -17.08 -4.64 5.59
C GLN A 108 -15.61 -4.41 5.20
N TRP A 109 -15.00 -3.36 5.72
CA TRP A 109 -13.62 -3.03 5.45
C TRP A 109 -12.67 -4.14 5.90
N LYS A 110 -12.85 -4.67 7.12
CA LYS A 110 -12.04 -5.77 7.65
C LYS A 110 -12.23 -7.09 6.91
N SER A 111 -13.45 -7.40 6.45
CA SER A 111 -13.78 -8.70 5.86
C SER A 111 -13.52 -8.81 4.36
N THR A 112 -13.22 -7.68 3.69
CA THR A 112 -13.19 -7.64 2.22
C THR A 112 -12.02 -6.79 1.75
N GLN A 113 -11.98 -5.50 2.10
CA GLN A 113 -10.96 -4.59 1.54
C GLN A 113 -9.54 -4.91 2.02
N ILE A 114 -9.38 -5.39 3.27
CA ILE A 114 -8.05 -5.76 3.78
C ILE A 114 -7.52 -6.97 3.00
N ASP A 115 -8.33 -8.03 2.88
CA ASP A 115 -7.94 -9.28 2.22
C ASP A 115 -7.62 -9.06 0.73
N GLU A 116 -8.35 -8.16 0.07
CA GLU A 116 -8.11 -7.82 -1.34
C GLU A 116 -6.75 -7.15 -1.60
N HIS A 117 -6.20 -6.42 -0.62
CA HIS A 117 -5.02 -5.56 -0.84
C HIS A 117 -3.79 -5.94 -0.01
N ILE A 118 -3.91 -6.90 0.93
CA ILE A 118 -2.78 -7.29 1.76
C ILE A 118 -1.65 -7.91 0.93
N ASP A 119 -1.99 -8.71 -0.08
CA ASP A 119 -1.02 -9.30 -0.99
C ASP A 119 -0.30 -8.23 -1.82
N ASP A 120 -1.01 -7.18 -2.24
CA ASP A 120 -0.41 -6.07 -2.99
C ASP A 120 0.62 -5.32 -2.14
N ILE A 121 0.34 -5.13 -0.85
CA ILE A 121 1.28 -4.52 0.10
C ILE A 121 2.52 -5.40 0.27
N ALA A 122 2.34 -6.72 0.42
CA ALA A 122 3.44 -7.67 0.55
C ALA A 122 4.31 -7.71 -0.71
N CYS A 123 3.70 -7.76 -1.90
CA CYS A 123 4.40 -7.77 -3.17
C CYS A 123 5.13 -6.45 -3.44
N LEU A 124 4.53 -5.32 -3.11
CA LEU A 124 5.22 -4.03 -3.15
C LEU A 124 6.43 -4.02 -2.22
N ALA A 125 6.29 -4.48 -0.98
CA ALA A 125 7.41 -4.52 -0.03
C ALA A 125 8.54 -5.42 -0.52
N TYR A 126 8.21 -6.59 -1.07
CA TYR A 126 9.14 -7.52 -1.69
C TYR A 126 9.88 -6.89 -2.88
N ALA A 127 9.15 -6.30 -3.83
CA ALA A 127 9.73 -5.64 -5.00
C ALA A 127 10.64 -4.46 -4.59
N ARG A 128 10.23 -3.68 -3.58
CA ARG A 128 11.06 -2.62 -2.98
C ARG A 128 12.34 -3.16 -2.36
N GLY A 129 12.23 -4.32 -1.70
CA GLY A 129 13.36 -5.06 -1.16
C GLY A 129 14.40 -5.40 -2.21
N MET A 130 13.97 -5.96 -3.34
CA MET A 130 14.86 -6.21 -4.48
C MET A 130 15.46 -4.91 -5.02
N TYR A 131 14.61 -3.91 -5.27
CA TYR A 131 15.00 -2.64 -5.87
C TYR A 131 16.19 -1.98 -5.16
N VAL A 132 16.19 -1.96 -3.84
CA VAL A 132 17.22 -1.25 -3.04
C VAL A 132 18.58 -1.95 -3.04
N THR A 133 18.65 -3.19 -3.51
CA THR A 133 19.90 -3.96 -3.63
C THR A 133 20.69 -3.58 -4.88
N PHE A 134 20.03 -3.01 -5.89
CA PHE A 134 20.68 -2.61 -7.13
C PHE A 134 21.44 -1.29 -6.93
N ALA A 135 22.62 -1.19 -7.55
CA ALA A 135 23.36 0.06 -7.57
C ALA A 135 22.61 1.11 -8.42
N PRO A 136 22.62 2.40 -8.05
CA PRO A 136 22.07 3.45 -8.90
C PRO A 136 22.62 3.36 -10.33
N GLY A 137 21.73 3.47 -11.32
CA GLY A 137 22.09 3.36 -12.74
C GLY A 137 22.22 1.93 -13.30
N THR A 138 22.06 0.89 -12.46
CA THR A 138 21.96 -0.51 -12.93
C THR A 138 20.87 -0.63 -13.98
N GLN A 139 21.15 -1.29 -15.10
CA GLN A 139 20.13 -1.57 -16.12
C GLN A 139 19.20 -2.67 -15.62
N VAL A 140 17.92 -2.36 -15.52
CA VAL A 140 16.88 -3.26 -15.03
C VAL A 140 15.77 -3.43 -16.07
N CYS A 141 15.33 -4.66 -16.24
CA CYS A 141 14.25 -5.04 -17.14
C CYS A 141 13.00 -5.38 -16.31
N TRP A 142 11.83 -5.03 -16.85
CA TRP A 142 10.55 -5.37 -16.24
C TRP A 142 10.21 -6.84 -16.49
N MET A 143 10.07 -7.61 -15.41
CA MET A 143 9.76 -9.04 -15.45
C MET A 143 8.28 -9.24 -15.17
N VAL A 144 7.51 -9.55 -16.21
CA VAL A 144 6.10 -9.93 -16.08
C VAL A 144 5.99 -11.25 -15.34
N ASP A 145 5.14 -11.32 -14.32
CA ASP A 145 4.81 -12.59 -13.68
C ASP A 145 3.90 -13.39 -14.63
N PRO A 146 4.34 -14.55 -15.15
CA PRO A 146 3.51 -15.37 -16.03
C PRO A 146 2.26 -15.94 -15.35
N ASN A 147 2.21 -15.96 -14.02
CA ASN A 147 1.05 -16.40 -13.24
C ASN A 147 0.24 -15.21 -12.68
N GLY A 148 0.68 -13.98 -12.96
CA GLY A 148 -0.01 -12.77 -12.55
C GLY A 148 -1.26 -12.49 -13.40
N PRO A 149 -2.13 -11.57 -12.96
CA PRO A 149 -3.23 -11.09 -13.79
C PRO A 149 -2.72 -10.41 -15.06
N ALA A 150 -3.50 -10.51 -16.15
CA ALA A 150 -3.17 -9.84 -17.41
C ALA A 150 -3.04 -8.33 -17.23
N CYS A 151 -1.99 -7.75 -17.79
CA CYS A 151 -1.63 -6.35 -17.60
C CYS A 151 -0.94 -5.78 -18.83
N ALA A 152 -1.65 -4.93 -19.59
CA ALA A 152 -1.08 -4.22 -20.72
C ALA A 152 0.13 -3.36 -20.32
N ASP A 153 0.06 -2.66 -19.19
CA ASP A 153 1.19 -1.84 -18.73
C ASP A 153 2.45 -2.65 -18.42
N ALA A 154 2.30 -3.84 -17.84
CA ALA A 154 3.43 -4.71 -17.54
C ALA A 154 4.02 -5.31 -18.82
N GLU A 155 3.18 -5.68 -19.78
CA GLU A 155 3.60 -6.13 -21.10
C GLU A 155 4.38 -5.02 -21.82
N ASP A 156 3.83 -3.79 -21.89
CA ASP A 156 4.50 -2.63 -22.49
C ASP A 156 5.83 -2.29 -21.81
N ASN A 157 5.87 -2.35 -20.47
CA ASN A 157 7.11 -2.13 -19.73
C ASN A 157 8.16 -3.21 -20.03
N SER A 158 7.74 -4.46 -20.23
CA SER A 158 8.66 -5.55 -20.57
C SER A 158 9.21 -5.42 -21.99
N LEU A 159 8.42 -4.91 -22.94
CA LEU A 159 8.83 -4.70 -24.33
C LEU A 159 9.86 -3.57 -24.49
N ALA A 160 9.93 -2.63 -23.55
CA ALA A 160 10.92 -1.56 -23.54
C ALA A 160 12.36 -2.06 -23.31
N GLY A 161 12.53 -3.31 -22.88
CA GLY A 161 13.81 -3.86 -22.49
C GLY A 161 14.28 -3.28 -21.15
N CYS A 162 15.58 -3.03 -21.03
CA CYS A 162 16.16 -2.55 -19.79
C CYS A 162 16.27 -1.01 -19.78
N VAL A 163 15.95 -0.42 -18.63
CA VAL A 163 16.14 1.01 -18.34
C VAL A 163 17.05 1.19 -17.14
N ALA A 164 17.66 2.37 -16.99
CA ALA A 164 18.43 2.67 -15.79
C ALA A 164 17.51 2.69 -14.56
N LEU A 165 17.94 2.03 -13.47
CA LEU A 165 17.21 1.99 -12.21
C LEU A 165 16.79 3.39 -11.74
N GLY A 166 15.49 3.56 -11.49
CA GLY A 166 14.88 4.82 -11.07
C GLY A 166 14.30 5.66 -12.22
N ASN A 167 14.61 5.33 -13.48
CA ASN A 167 13.93 5.91 -14.63
C ASN A 167 12.56 5.24 -14.83
N GLU A 168 11.64 5.98 -15.43
CA GLU A 168 10.33 5.46 -15.79
C GLU A 168 10.41 4.54 -17.02
N PHE A 169 9.66 3.44 -16.96
CA PHE A 169 9.28 2.64 -18.12
C PHE A 169 8.20 3.36 -18.95
N PRO A 170 7.83 2.90 -20.16
CA PRO A 170 6.91 3.62 -21.05
C PRO A 170 5.55 3.98 -20.45
N THR A 171 5.08 3.21 -19.48
CA THR A 171 3.81 3.47 -18.78
C THR A 171 3.95 4.46 -17.61
N GLY A 172 5.11 5.09 -17.44
CA GLY A 172 5.38 6.05 -16.36
C GLY A 172 5.77 5.40 -15.02
N HIS A 173 5.80 4.06 -14.96
CA HIS A 173 6.19 3.35 -13.74
C HIS A 173 7.70 3.24 -13.64
N ALA A 174 8.31 3.70 -12.54
CA ALA A 174 9.72 3.48 -12.27
C ALA A 174 10.02 2.12 -11.61
N GLN A 175 8.97 1.43 -11.13
CA GLN A 175 9.04 0.09 -10.55
C GLN A 175 7.64 -0.53 -10.40
N PRO A 176 7.56 -1.85 -10.25
CA PRO A 176 6.34 -2.53 -9.80
C PRO A 176 5.87 -2.02 -8.43
N LEU A 177 4.57 -2.01 -8.15
CA LEU A 177 3.47 -2.58 -8.94
C LEU A 177 2.88 -1.56 -9.93
N ALA A 178 2.48 -2.01 -11.12
CA ALA A 178 1.76 -1.16 -12.08
C ALA A 178 0.28 -0.95 -11.70
N HIS A 179 -0.34 -1.93 -11.04
CA HIS A 179 -1.73 -1.89 -10.60
C HIS A 179 -1.96 -2.86 -9.42
N ALA A 180 -3.17 -2.82 -8.85
CA ALA A 180 -3.59 -3.78 -7.83
C ALA A 180 -3.60 -5.21 -8.41
N GLY A 181 -3.10 -6.19 -7.66
CA GLY A 181 -2.90 -7.57 -8.12
C GLY A 181 -1.63 -7.81 -8.96
N CYS A 182 -0.87 -6.78 -9.33
CA CYS A 182 0.38 -6.97 -10.08
C CYS A 182 1.42 -7.72 -9.22
N ARG A 183 2.14 -8.66 -9.83
CA ARG A 183 3.19 -9.46 -9.18
C ARG A 183 4.55 -9.37 -9.91
N CYS A 184 4.66 -8.42 -10.82
CA CYS A 184 5.87 -8.18 -11.62
C CYS A 184 7.05 -7.77 -10.73
N LEU A 185 8.26 -8.03 -11.22
CA LEU A 185 9.52 -7.68 -10.55
C LEU A 185 10.44 -6.92 -11.50
N LEU A 186 11.51 -6.36 -10.96
CA LEU A 186 12.64 -5.87 -11.76
C LEU A 186 13.81 -6.84 -11.60
N ALA A 187 14.41 -7.22 -12.73
CA ALA A 187 15.65 -7.98 -12.75
C ALA A 187 16.76 -7.16 -13.40
N PRO A 188 18.00 -7.25 -12.92
CA PRO A 188 19.13 -6.65 -13.62
C PRO A 188 19.31 -7.37 -14.97
N MET A 189 19.84 -6.65 -15.96
CA MET A 189 20.23 -7.30 -17.21
C MET A 189 21.18 -8.48 -16.90
N PRO A 190 20.93 -9.69 -17.44
CA PRO A 190 21.89 -10.78 -17.35
C PRO A 190 23.20 -10.35 -18.03
N ASN A 191 24.33 -10.59 -17.36
CA ASN A 191 25.66 -10.41 -17.96
C ASN A 191 25.90 -11.41 -19.10
#